data_AF-A0AAI8G6U8-F1
#
_entry.id   AF-A0AAI8G6U8-F1
#
_cell.length_a   1.000
_cell.length_b   1.000
_cell.length_c   1.000
_cell.angle_alpha   90.00
_cell.angle_beta   90.00
_cell.angle_gamma   90.00
#
_symmetry.space_group_name_H-M   'P 1'
#
loop_
_entity.id
_entity.type
_entity.pdbx_description
1 polymer ?
#
loop_
_entity_poly.entity_id
_entity_poly.type
_entity_poly.pdbx_seq_one_letter_code
_entity_poly.pdbx_strand_id
1 'polypeptide(L)'
;MINLKCPKCNSAFLMENEHAFHCSNSSTINGFVCDLYIWKSWYGIIFDKELLCEVLKSGENGVFFPSLLNSKNEMFSGYVFFDIHSSKFDFVDILKGSCCPLCNGKIKKNLNGYFCENNDRMMDPSLQCPIAIFKETKGILVDDTLAIKLLTGEKSRFISNLKNRDSNFFYGGRLYLDDNTFQINVDYNICTCPSCGDGVITLSNNKYACTNYTVCKFQIYKQMKGYDITVKDVLNLVKNNTAGTVVCKNMKGENYSKELILTTNKKIDFI
;
A
#
# COMPACT_ATOMS: atom_id res chain seq x y z
N MET A 1 -10.97 -21.26 37.93
CA MET A 1 -11.43 -21.31 36.52
C MET A 1 -11.47 -19.90 35.97
N ILE A 2 -10.96 -19.69 34.76
CA ILE A 2 -11.14 -18.43 34.03
C ILE A 2 -12.46 -18.56 33.30
N ASN A 3 -13.41 -17.66 33.55
CA ASN A 3 -14.72 -17.69 32.90
C ASN A 3 -14.66 -17.04 31.51
N LEU A 4 -13.66 -17.40 30.71
CA LEU A 4 -13.45 -16.89 29.35
C LEU A 4 -13.50 -18.06 28.37
N LYS A 5 -14.33 -17.95 27.34
CA LYS A 5 -14.35 -18.92 26.25
C LYS A 5 -13.02 -18.88 25.49
N CYS A 6 -12.58 -20.03 25.02
CA CYS A 6 -11.42 -20.16 24.15
C CYS A 6 -11.64 -19.36 22.86
N PRO A 7 -10.82 -18.34 22.57
CA PRO A 7 -11.00 -17.49 21.40
C PRO A 7 -10.73 -18.22 20.07
N LYS A 8 -10.01 -19.35 20.09
CA LYS A 8 -9.68 -20.13 18.90
C LYS A 8 -10.80 -21.07 18.44
N CYS A 9 -11.41 -21.81 19.38
CA CYS A 9 -12.43 -22.81 19.04
C CYS A 9 -13.85 -22.44 19.48
N ASN A 10 -14.02 -21.45 20.37
CA ASN A 10 -15.28 -20.98 20.93
C ASN A 10 -16.18 -22.05 21.60
N SER A 11 -15.69 -23.30 21.70
CA SER A 11 -16.42 -24.47 22.20
C SER A 11 -16.01 -24.90 23.61
N ALA A 12 -14.95 -24.31 24.15
CA ALA A 12 -14.36 -24.64 25.46
C ALA A 12 -13.96 -23.36 26.21
N PHE A 13 -13.46 -23.52 27.43
CA PHE A 13 -12.98 -22.42 28.25
C PHE A 13 -11.45 -22.36 28.26
N LEU A 14 -10.90 -21.19 28.61
CA LEU A 14 -9.49 -21.08 28.95
C LEU A 14 -9.25 -21.64 30.36
N MET A 15 -8.28 -22.52 30.46
CA MET A 15 -7.68 -22.99 31.70
C MET A 15 -6.37 -22.23 31.92
N GLU A 16 -5.93 -22.19 33.17
CA GLU A 16 -4.71 -21.51 33.58
C GLU A 16 -3.83 -22.48 34.34
N ASN A 17 -2.55 -22.46 34.02
CA ASN A 17 -1.51 -23.06 34.83
C ASN A 17 -0.47 -21.99 35.21
N GLU A 18 0.66 -22.43 35.75
CA GLU A 18 1.75 -21.54 36.18
C GLU A 18 2.31 -20.69 35.04
N HIS A 19 2.39 -21.25 33.82
CA HIS A 19 3.14 -20.64 32.72
C HIS A 19 2.25 -20.11 31.58
N ALA A 20 0.99 -20.54 31.49
CA ALA A 20 0.15 -20.24 30.36
C ALA A 20 -1.35 -20.31 30.63
N PHE A 21 -2.09 -19.73 29.70
CA PHE A 21 -3.52 -19.98 29.49
C PHE A 21 -3.68 -20.91 28.30
N HIS A 22 -4.54 -21.92 28.40
CA HIS A 22 -4.71 -22.92 27.34
C HIS A 22 -6.17 -23.37 27.22
N CYS A 23 -6.55 -23.87 26.05
CA CYS A 23 -7.89 -24.40 25.85
C CYS A 23 -8.15 -25.62 26.75
N SER A 24 -9.33 -25.69 27.38
CA SER A 24 -9.77 -26.87 28.15
C SER A 24 -10.07 -28.09 27.25
N ASN A 25 -10.25 -27.88 25.94
CA ASN A 25 -10.43 -28.91 24.93
C ASN A 25 -9.10 -29.25 24.22
N SER A 26 -7.99 -29.19 24.95
CA SER A 26 -6.69 -29.72 24.52
C SER A 26 -6.64 -31.26 24.55
N SER A 27 -7.73 -31.90 24.95
CA SER A 27 -7.96 -33.35 24.96
C SER A 27 -9.16 -33.63 24.05
N THR A 28 -9.01 -34.55 23.11
CA THR A 28 -9.93 -34.86 22.00
C THR A 28 -11.43 -34.87 22.38
N ILE A 29 -12.22 -33.96 21.79
CA ILE A 29 -13.67 -34.08 21.65
C ILE A 29 -13.99 -34.04 20.16
N ASN A 30 -14.68 -35.06 19.64
CA ASN A 30 -15.07 -35.19 18.22
C ASN A 30 -13.89 -35.18 17.22
N GLY A 31 -12.71 -35.66 17.62
CA GLY A 31 -11.53 -35.76 16.74
C GLY A 31 -10.79 -34.45 16.48
N PHE A 32 -11.22 -33.32 17.04
CA PHE A 32 -10.53 -32.03 16.94
C PHE A 32 -9.91 -31.65 18.29
N VAL A 33 -8.60 -31.41 18.30
CA VAL A 33 -7.86 -30.90 19.46
C VAL A 33 -7.60 -29.42 19.24
N CYS A 34 -8.02 -28.58 20.20
CA CYS A 34 -7.67 -27.17 20.16
C CYS A 34 -6.28 -26.99 20.79
N ASP A 35 -5.34 -26.52 19.98
CA ASP A 35 -3.93 -26.29 20.30
C ASP A 35 -3.66 -24.87 20.84
N LEU A 36 -4.70 -24.09 21.18
CA LEU A 36 -4.51 -22.74 21.70
C LEU A 36 -3.73 -22.78 23.01
N TYR A 37 -2.59 -22.09 23.00
CA TYR A 37 -1.71 -21.92 24.14
C TYR A 37 -1.18 -20.49 24.17
N ILE A 38 -1.33 -19.80 25.31
CA ILE A 38 -0.99 -18.39 25.49
C ILE A 38 -0.02 -18.29 26.66
N TRP A 39 1.25 -18.04 26.37
CA TRP A 39 2.27 -17.86 27.41
C TRP A 39 1.96 -16.65 28.28
N LYS A 40 2.14 -16.79 29.60
CA LYS A 40 1.95 -15.70 30.56
C LYS A 40 3.05 -14.66 30.53
N SER A 41 4.20 -14.95 29.91
CA SER A 41 5.33 -14.03 29.82
C SER A 41 5.70 -13.75 28.38
N TRP A 42 5.77 -12.47 28.00
CA TRP A 42 6.21 -12.05 26.68
C TRP A 42 6.76 -10.61 26.72
N TYR A 43 7.95 -10.38 26.14
CA TYR A 43 8.63 -9.08 26.10
C TYR A 43 8.68 -8.32 27.45
N GLY A 44 8.97 -9.06 28.53
CA GLY A 44 9.08 -8.50 29.88
C GLY A 44 7.75 -8.26 30.59
N ILE A 45 6.62 -8.61 29.95
CA ILE A 45 5.29 -8.46 30.53
C ILE A 45 4.78 -9.80 31.02
N ILE A 46 4.19 -9.78 32.22
CA ILE A 46 3.47 -10.91 32.79
C ILE A 46 1.97 -10.65 32.65
N PHE A 47 1.30 -11.48 31.84
CA PHE A 47 -0.13 -11.43 31.60
C PHE A 47 -0.87 -12.18 32.71
N ASP A 48 -1.53 -11.44 33.58
CA ASP A 48 -2.59 -12.00 34.42
C ASP A 48 -3.90 -12.13 33.62
N LYS A 49 -4.97 -12.58 34.30
CA LYS A 49 -6.28 -12.80 33.67
C LYS A 49 -6.89 -11.51 33.14
N GLU A 50 -6.79 -10.42 33.88
CA GLU A 50 -7.45 -9.16 33.55
C GLU A 50 -6.76 -8.55 32.34
N LEU A 51 -5.43 -8.49 32.35
CA LEU A 51 -4.63 -8.02 31.24
C LEU A 51 -4.78 -8.89 29.99
N LEU A 52 -4.80 -10.23 30.15
CA LEU A 52 -5.08 -11.12 29.02
C LEU A 52 -6.47 -10.84 28.43
N CYS A 53 -7.49 -10.64 29.27
CA CYS A 53 -8.83 -10.33 28.81
C CYS A 53 -8.85 -9.01 28.05
N GLU A 54 -8.12 -7.99 28.51
CA GLU A 54 -7.98 -6.71 27.82
C GLU A 54 -7.36 -6.90 26.42
N VAL A 55 -6.23 -7.61 26.34
CA VAL A 55 -5.55 -7.88 25.07
C VAL A 55 -6.44 -8.68 24.12
N LEU A 56 -7.08 -9.74 24.59
CA LEU A 56 -7.99 -10.54 23.76
C LEU A 56 -9.22 -9.73 23.27
N LYS A 57 -9.77 -8.83 24.11
CA LYS A 57 -10.89 -7.96 23.73
C LYS A 57 -10.48 -6.88 22.73
N SER A 58 -9.25 -6.37 22.81
CA SER A 58 -8.76 -5.37 21.87
C SER A 58 -8.57 -5.92 20.44
N GLY A 59 -8.47 -7.24 20.27
CA GLY A 59 -8.23 -7.85 18.96
C GLY A 59 -6.98 -7.27 18.30
N GLU A 60 -6.99 -7.11 16.97
CA GLU A 60 -5.85 -6.52 16.22
C GLU A 60 -5.57 -5.04 16.57
N ASN A 61 -6.42 -4.38 17.36
CA ASN A 61 -6.16 -3.02 17.82
C ASN A 61 -5.06 -2.97 18.90
N GLY A 62 -4.88 -4.07 19.64
CA GLY A 62 -3.89 -4.22 20.69
C GLY A 62 -4.06 -3.30 21.90
N VAL A 63 -3.28 -3.55 22.94
CA VAL A 63 -3.18 -2.75 24.18
C VAL A 63 -1.82 -2.06 24.20
N PHE A 64 -1.76 -0.78 24.56
CA PHE A 64 -0.50 -0.04 24.61
C PHE A 64 0.30 -0.37 25.87
N PHE A 65 1.55 -0.78 25.68
CA PHE A 65 2.50 -1.00 26.74
C PHE A 65 3.66 -0.01 26.63
N PRO A 66 3.92 0.83 27.65
CA PRO A 66 4.97 1.84 27.60
C PRO A 66 6.38 1.28 27.86
N SER A 67 6.47 0.06 28.41
CA SER A 67 7.70 -0.50 29.00
C SER A 67 7.89 -1.98 28.66
N LEU A 68 7.98 -2.30 27.37
CA LEU A 68 8.35 -3.63 26.86
C LEU A 68 9.87 -3.79 26.86
N LEU A 69 10.34 -5.02 27.06
CA LEU A 69 11.77 -5.36 27.05
C LEU A 69 12.09 -6.27 25.88
N ASN A 70 13.04 -5.87 25.04
CA ASN A 70 13.55 -6.72 23.97
C ASN A 70 14.54 -7.78 24.53
N SER A 71 15.09 -8.64 23.66
CA SER A 71 16.05 -9.68 24.06
C SER A 71 17.37 -9.17 24.65
N LYS A 72 17.64 -7.86 24.54
CA LYS A 72 18.80 -7.18 25.14
C LYS A 72 18.45 -6.40 26.42
N ASN A 73 17.23 -6.56 26.94
CA ASN A 73 16.66 -5.77 28.05
C ASN A 73 16.58 -4.26 27.76
N GLU A 74 16.52 -3.86 26.49
CA GLU A 74 16.29 -2.47 26.13
C GLU A 74 14.78 -2.20 26.16
N MET A 75 14.41 -1.07 26.77
CA MET A 75 13.02 -0.66 26.89
C MET A 75 12.50 -0.02 25.60
N PHE A 76 11.29 -0.39 25.22
CA PHE A 76 10.52 0.28 24.17
C PHE A 76 9.03 0.24 24.49
N SER A 77 8.25 1.08 23.80
CA SER A 77 6.79 1.09 23.91
C SER A 77 6.15 0.52 22.65
N GLY A 78 5.00 -0.14 22.77
CA GLY A 78 4.32 -0.76 21.64
C GLY A 78 2.89 -1.16 21.98
N TYR A 79 2.04 -1.20 20.96
CA TYR A 79 0.72 -1.82 21.07
C TYR A 79 0.88 -3.32 20.85
N VAL A 80 0.31 -4.14 21.73
CA VAL A 80 0.44 -5.60 21.70
C VAL A 80 -0.92 -6.23 21.52
N PHE A 81 -1.04 -7.13 20.56
CA PHE A 81 -2.23 -7.96 20.37
C PHE A 81 -1.86 -9.44 20.43
N PHE A 82 -2.87 -10.31 20.57
CA PHE A 82 -2.70 -11.75 20.48
C PHE A 82 -3.33 -12.26 19.17
N ASP A 83 -2.50 -12.77 18.26
CA ASP A 83 -2.95 -13.45 17.06
C ASP A 83 -3.41 -14.87 17.42
N ILE A 84 -4.72 -15.08 17.34
CA ILE A 84 -5.38 -16.34 17.66
C ILE A 84 -4.98 -17.45 16.68
N HIS A 85 -4.70 -17.11 15.41
CA HIS A 85 -4.37 -18.08 14.37
C HIS A 85 -2.97 -18.66 14.58
N SER A 86 -1.98 -17.79 14.81
CA SER A 86 -0.61 -18.22 15.09
C SER A 86 -0.36 -18.55 16.57
N SER A 87 -1.33 -18.25 17.45
CA SER A 87 -1.25 -18.44 18.91
C SER A 87 -0.03 -17.72 19.51
N LYS A 88 0.20 -16.47 19.09
CA LYS A 88 1.34 -15.64 19.50
C LYS A 88 0.91 -14.20 19.78
N PHE A 89 1.63 -13.56 20.70
CA PHE A 89 1.59 -12.10 20.80
C PHE A 89 2.41 -11.48 19.69
N ASP A 90 1.95 -10.33 19.19
CA ASP A 90 2.65 -9.51 18.20
C ASP A 90 2.35 -8.03 18.43
N PHE A 91 3.09 -7.16 17.74
CA PHE A 91 2.94 -5.72 17.83
C PHE A 91 1.99 -5.18 16.76
N VAL A 92 1.19 -4.18 17.12
CA VAL A 92 0.52 -3.34 16.13
C VAL A 92 1.55 -2.37 15.57
N ASP A 93 1.93 -2.56 14.31
CA ASP A 93 2.80 -1.61 13.62
C ASP A 93 2.00 -0.33 13.31
N ILE A 94 2.54 0.83 13.66
CA ILE A 94 1.92 2.14 13.45
C ILE A 94 2.76 2.92 12.44
N LEU A 95 2.12 3.46 11.40
CA LEU A 95 2.75 4.36 10.45
C LEU A 95 3.11 5.67 11.13
N LYS A 96 4.42 5.91 11.22
CA LYS A 96 4.98 7.17 11.69
C LYS A 96 4.99 8.17 10.52
N GLY A 97 4.78 9.45 10.82
CA GLY A 97 4.88 10.53 9.82
C GLY A 97 3.58 10.88 9.09
N SER A 98 2.46 10.22 9.41
CA SER A 98 1.13 10.64 8.96
C SER A 98 0.05 10.18 9.93
N CYS A 99 -1.07 10.90 9.94
CA CYS A 99 -2.31 10.49 10.59
C CYS A 99 -3.39 10.22 9.52
N CYS A 100 -4.55 9.74 9.95
CA CYS A 100 -5.74 9.62 9.13
C CYS A 100 -6.21 11.02 8.69
N PRO A 101 -6.37 11.31 7.39
CA PRO A 101 -6.80 12.63 6.91
C PRO A 101 -8.25 12.97 7.27
N LEU A 102 -9.07 11.98 7.66
CA LEU A 102 -10.48 12.19 7.99
C LEU A 102 -10.73 12.44 9.48
N CYS A 103 -10.19 11.60 10.35
CA CYS A 103 -10.47 11.64 11.79
C CYS A 103 -9.22 11.93 12.64
N ASN A 104 -8.07 12.16 12.01
CA ASN A 104 -6.77 12.39 12.66
C ASN A 104 -6.29 11.22 13.55
N GLY A 105 -6.96 10.06 13.50
CA GLY A 105 -6.53 8.85 14.18
C GLY A 105 -5.24 8.26 13.60
N LYS A 106 -4.60 7.36 14.35
CA LYS A 106 -3.40 6.62 13.95
C LYS A 106 -3.68 5.73 12.75
N ILE A 107 -2.64 5.46 11.97
CA ILE A 107 -2.67 4.51 10.86
C ILE A 107 -1.92 3.24 11.28
N LYS A 108 -2.65 2.14 11.39
CA LYS A 108 -2.14 0.80 11.66
C LYS A 108 -1.63 0.17 10.38
N LYS A 109 -0.54 -0.59 10.47
CA LYS A 109 0.06 -1.36 9.40
C LYS A 109 -0.11 -2.85 9.70
N ASN A 110 -0.47 -3.61 8.67
CA ASN A 110 -0.40 -5.06 8.68
C ASN A 110 -0.02 -5.59 7.29
N LEU A 111 -0.03 -6.91 7.09
CA LEU A 111 0.31 -7.53 5.81
C LEU A 111 -0.61 -7.10 4.65
N ASN A 112 -1.85 -6.68 4.96
CA ASN A 112 -2.85 -6.28 3.97
C ASN A 112 -2.73 -4.80 3.58
N GLY A 113 -2.03 -3.97 4.36
CA GLY A 113 -1.86 -2.54 4.07
C GLY A 113 -1.87 -1.64 5.30
N TYR A 114 -2.43 -0.45 5.11
CA TYR A 114 -2.46 0.66 6.07
C TYR A 114 -3.92 1.03 6.34
N PHE A 115 -4.35 1.02 7.60
CA PHE A 115 -5.75 1.20 7.98
C PHE A 115 -5.87 2.21 9.10
N CYS A 116 -6.88 3.06 9.05
CA CYS A 116 -7.16 3.93 10.19
C CYS A 116 -7.52 3.09 11.43
N GLU A 117 -7.07 3.50 12.61
CA GLU A 117 -7.39 2.83 13.86
C GLU A 117 -8.90 2.78 14.16
N ASN A 118 -9.68 3.71 13.59
CA ASN A 118 -11.14 3.78 13.68
C ASN A 118 -11.85 3.06 12.52
N ASN A 119 -11.11 2.33 11.67
CA ASN A 119 -11.67 1.39 10.69
C ASN A 119 -11.88 0.03 11.37
N ASP A 120 -12.74 0.02 12.39
CA ASP A 120 -12.98 -1.15 13.24
C ASP A 120 -14.19 -1.94 12.75
N ARG A 121 -13.96 -3.18 12.32
CA ARG A 121 -14.99 -4.08 11.78
C ARG A 121 -16.08 -4.46 12.79
N MET A 122 -15.86 -4.25 14.09
CA MET A 122 -16.85 -4.49 15.14
C MET A 122 -17.82 -3.32 15.32
N MET A 123 -17.49 -2.14 14.80
CA MET A 123 -18.38 -0.97 14.82
C MET A 123 -19.45 -1.06 13.73
N ASP A 124 -20.55 -0.32 13.91
CA ASP A 124 -21.52 -0.12 12.84
C ASP A 124 -20.81 0.39 11.56
N PRO A 125 -21.03 -0.21 10.38
CA PRO A 125 -20.36 0.19 9.14
C PRO A 125 -20.47 1.69 8.81
N SER A 126 -21.55 2.35 9.24
CA SER A 126 -21.74 3.81 9.04
C SER A 126 -20.86 4.68 9.93
N LEU A 127 -20.30 4.11 11.00
CA LEU A 127 -19.40 4.80 11.95
C LEU A 127 -17.92 4.47 11.71
N GLN A 128 -17.63 3.49 10.86
CA GLN A 128 -16.26 3.10 10.54
C GLN A 128 -15.58 4.19 9.69
N CYS A 129 -14.35 4.55 10.07
CA CYS A 129 -13.54 5.44 9.24
C CYS A 129 -13.14 4.71 7.94
N PRO A 130 -13.45 5.25 6.75
CA PRO A 130 -13.28 4.53 5.48
C PRO A 130 -11.82 4.45 5.01
N ILE A 131 -10.89 5.19 5.64
CA ILE A 131 -9.47 5.22 5.24
C ILE A 131 -8.85 3.83 5.37
N ALA A 132 -8.51 3.27 4.20
CA ALA A 132 -7.77 2.04 4.02
C ALA A 132 -6.93 2.14 2.73
N ILE A 133 -5.63 1.85 2.84
CA ILE A 133 -4.69 1.79 1.72
C ILE A 133 -4.12 0.37 1.68
N PHE A 134 -4.53 -0.41 0.68
CA PHE A 134 -4.06 -1.78 0.52
C PHE A 134 -2.57 -1.84 0.15
N LYS A 135 -1.92 -2.94 0.55
CA LYS A 135 -0.48 -3.16 0.35
C LYS A 135 -0.08 -3.21 -1.12
N GLU A 136 -1.00 -3.59 -2.01
CA GLU A 136 -0.83 -3.53 -3.45
C GLU A 136 -2.04 -2.86 -4.10
N THR A 137 -1.80 -1.93 -5.02
CA THR A 137 -2.84 -1.29 -5.82
C THR A 137 -2.36 -1.07 -7.24
N LYS A 138 -3.21 -1.39 -8.23
CA LYS A 138 -2.89 -1.27 -9.67
C LYS A 138 -1.55 -1.92 -10.06
N GLY A 139 -1.18 -3.03 -9.41
CA GLY A 139 0.09 -3.75 -9.63
C GLY A 139 1.32 -3.09 -9.01
N ILE A 140 1.13 -2.13 -8.10
CA ILE A 140 2.20 -1.39 -7.41
C ILE A 140 2.13 -1.70 -5.92
N LEU A 141 3.27 -2.12 -5.36
CA LEU A 141 3.45 -2.25 -3.91
C LEU A 141 3.45 -0.86 -3.27
N VAL A 142 2.65 -0.70 -2.22
CA VAL A 142 2.59 0.51 -1.40
C VAL A 142 3.52 0.34 -0.20
N ASP A 143 4.57 1.16 -0.17
CA ASP A 143 5.48 1.29 0.96
C ASP A 143 5.08 2.47 1.87
N ASP A 144 5.78 2.64 3.00
CA ASP A 144 5.48 3.69 3.98
C ASP A 144 5.60 5.08 3.35
N THR A 145 6.54 5.28 2.43
CA THR A 145 6.76 6.57 1.76
C THR A 145 5.56 6.93 0.88
N LEU A 146 5.07 5.98 0.07
CA LEU A 146 3.91 6.17 -0.78
C LEU A 146 2.64 6.31 0.07
N ALA A 147 2.47 5.49 1.10
CA ALA A 147 1.31 5.59 2.00
C ALA A 147 1.23 6.97 2.66
N ILE A 148 2.34 7.49 3.19
CA ILE A 148 2.40 8.84 3.78
C ILE A 148 1.98 9.88 2.75
N LYS A 149 2.55 9.87 1.54
CA LYS A 149 2.17 10.81 0.48
C LYS A 149 0.68 10.79 0.18
N LEU A 150 0.10 9.61 0.02
CA LEU A 150 -1.33 9.47 -0.28
C LEU A 150 -2.19 10.00 0.89
N LEU A 151 -1.80 9.72 2.13
CA LEU A 151 -2.52 10.18 3.32
C LEU A 151 -2.39 11.70 3.56
N THR A 152 -1.31 12.33 3.08
CA THR A 152 -1.11 13.79 3.16
C THR A 152 -1.69 14.54 1.95
N GLY A 153 -2.45 13.87 1.08
CA GLY A 153 -3.06 14.47 -0.11
C GLY A 153 -2.10 14.67 -1.29
N GLU A 154 -0.86 14.19 -1.18
CA GLU A 154 0.09 14.20 -2.28
C GLU A 154 -0.19 13.06 -3.28
N LYS A 155 0.14 13.32 -4.55
CA LYS A 155 0.15 12.29 -5.58
C LYS A 155 1.49 11.54 -5.56
N SER A 156 1.48 10.28 -6.00
CA SER A 156 2.71 9.56 -6.29
C SER A 156 3.51 10.25 -7.40
N ARG A 157 4.77 9.87 -7.56
CA ARG A 157 5.48 10.10 -8.84
C ARG A 157 4.71 9.44 -9.99
N PHE A 158 4.97 9.85 -11.23
CA PHE A 158 4.39 9.16 -12.37
C PHE A 158 4.95 7.73 -12.46
N ILE A 159 4.06 6.76 -12.61
CA ILE A 159 4.35 5.34 -12.73
C ILE A 159 3.90 4.91 -14.13
N SER A 160 4.78 4.32 -14.92
CA SER A 160 4.55 4.04 -16.35
C SER A 160 4.06 2.62 -16.65
N ASN A 161 3.86 1.82 -15.60
CA ASN A 161 3.57 0.39 -15.63
C ASN A 161 2.45 0.00 -14.66
N LEU A 162 1.42 0.85 -14.52
CA LEU A 162 0.23 0.49 -13.76
C LEU A 162 -0.53 -0.62 -14.49
N LYS A 163 -0.95 -1.64 -13.75
CA LYS A 163 -1.65 -2.81 -14.29
C LYS A 163 -3.14 -2.50 -14.48
N ASN A 164 -3.67 -2.84 -15.66
CA ASN A 164 -5.11 -2.85 -15.89
C ASN A 164 -5.73 -4.11 -15.27
N ARG A 165 -6.88 -3.97 -14.61
CA ARG A 165 -7.56 -5.09 -13.95
C ARG A 165 -8.04 -6.14 -14.97
N ASP A 166 -8.50 -5.68 -16.13
CA ASP A 166 -9.23 -6.48 -17.10
C ASP A 166 -8.38 -6.85 -18.33
N SER A 167 -7.10 -6.46 -18.35
CA SER A 167 -6.19 -6.80 -19.43
C SER A 167 -4.75 -6.92 -18.97
N ASN A 168 -3.93 -7.61 -19.75
CA ASN A 168 -2.48 -7.67 -19.57
C ASN A 168 -1.77 -6.38 -20.01
N PHE A 169 -2.51 -5.31 -20.36
CA PHE A 169 -1.93 -4.05 -20.75
C PHE A 169 -1.59 -3.18 -19.55
N PHE A 170 -0.49 -2.46 -19.69
CA PHE A 170 -0.05 -1.46 -18.73
C PHE A 170 -0.39 -0.05 -19.22
N TYR A 171 -0.60 0.85 -18.27
CA TYR A 171 -0.81 2.28 -18.52
C TYR A 171 0.01 3.11 -17.53
N GLY A 172 0.02 4.43 -17.71
CA GLY A 172 0.74 5.34 -16.84
C GLY A 172 -0.16 6.32 -16.11
N GLY A 173 0.27 6.71 -14.90
CA GLY A 173 -0.39 7.75 -14.12
C GLY A 173 0.26 7.98 -12.76
N ARG A 174 -0.31 8.88 -11.97
CA ARG A 174 0.03 9.13 -10.57
C ARG A 174 -1.09 8.61 -9.68
N LEU A 175 -0.76 7.80 -8.69
CA LEU A 175 -1.70 7.35 -7.68
C LEU A 175 -2.02 8.51 -6.74
N TYR A 176 -3.28 8.64 -6.34
CA TYR A 176 -3.73 9.60 -5.33
C TYR A 176 -4.87 8.99 -4.52
N LEU A 177 -5.01 9.44 -3.28
CA LEU A 177 -6.17 9.12 -2.46
C LEU A 177 -7.28 10.12 -2.79
N ASP A 178 -8.43 9.63 -3.21
CA ASP A 178 -9.56 10.47 -3.59
C ASP A 178 -10.32 10.98 -2.36
N ASP A 179 -10.50 12.29 -2.24
CA ASP A 179 -11.09 12.92 -1.05
C ASP A 179 -12.59 12.63 -0.86
N ASN A 180 -13.28 12.13 -1.88
CA ASN A 180 -14.72 11.83 -1.80
C ASN A 180 -14.98 10.35 -1.52
N THR A 181 -14.22 9.48 -2.18
CA THR A 181 -14.40 8.02 -2.14
C THR A 181 -13.44 7.33 -1.19
N PHE A 182 -12.33 8.00 -0.81
CA PHE A 182 -11.22 7.47 -0.02
C PHE A 182 -10.58 6.22 -0.63
N GLN A 183 -10.70 6.07 -1.95
CA GLN A 183 -10.07 5.01 -2.72
C GLN A 183 -8.85 5.55 -3.46
N ILE A 184 -7.90 4.65 -3.75
CA ILE A 184 -6.76 5.00 -4.59
C ILE A 184 -7.19 5.05 -6.05
N ASN A 185 -7.14 6.25 -6.62
CA ASN A 185 -7.41 6.53 -8.02
C ASN A 185 -6.14 6.91 -8.77
N VAL A 186 -6.27 7.08 -10.09
CA VAL A 186 -5.14 7.36 -10.99
C VAL A 186 -5.37 8.67 -11.71
N ASP A 187 -4.41 9.58 -11.61
CA ASP A 187 -4.30 10.76 -12.45
C ASP A 187 -3.43 10.42 -13.67
N TYR A 188 -4.06 10.34 -14.83
CA TYR A 188 -3.41 9.97 -16.09
C TYR A 188 -2.66 11.12 -16.76
N ASN A 189 -2.83 12.35 -16.28
CA ASN A 189 -2.41 13.55 -16.98
C ASN A 189 -0.88 13.72 -16.93
N ILE A 190 -0.23 13.82 -18.09
CA ILE A 190 1.21 14.12 -18.19
C ILE A 190 1.41 15.62 -18.40
N CYS A 191 0.82 16.17 -19.46
CA CYS A 191 0.89 17.58 -19.85
C CYS A 191 -0.18 17.91 -20.89
N THR A 192 -0.40 19.19 -21.18
CA THR A 192 -1.25 19.64 -22.28
C THR A 192 -0.66 19.22 -23.64
N CYS A 193 -1.53 18.85 -24.59
CA CYS A 193 -1.13 18.40 -25.90
C CYS A 193 -0.49 19.54 -26.71
N PRO A 194 0.77 19.40 -27.17
CA PRO A 194 1.48 20.46 -27.89
C PRO A 194 0.98 20.69 -29.32
N SER A 195 0.07 19.83 -29.81
CA SER A 195 -0.47 19.89 -31.16
C SER A 195 -1.83 20.56 -31.24
N CYS A 196 -2.71 20.38 -30.25
CA CYS A 196 -4.06 20.95 -30.28
C CYS A 196 -4.36 21.94 -29.16
N GLY A 197 -3.56 21.98 -28.08
CA GLY A 197 -3.81 22.86 -26.93
C GLY A 197 -4.96 22.43 -26.01
N ASP A 198 -5.96 21.72 -26.53
CA ASP A 198 -7.17 21.37 -25.75
C ASP A 198 -7.08 20.02 -25.04
N GLY A 199 -6.43 19.03 -25.66
CA GLY A 199 -6.27 17.70 -25.09
C GLY A 199 -5.13 17.61 -24.09
N VAL A 200 -5.09 16.52 -23.31
CA VAL A 200 -3.95 16.17 -22.45
C VAL A 200 -3.25 14.92 -22.97
N ILE A 201 -1.96 14.80 -22.70
CA ILE A 201 -1.17 13.61 -23.03
C ILE A 201 -1.29 12.60 -21.89
N THR A 202 -1.66 11.37 -22.22
CA THR A 202 -1.70 10.23 -21.29
C THR A 202 -0.85 9.08 -21.83
N LEU A 203 -0.43 8.15 -20.97
CA LEU A 203 0.30 6.96 -21.37
C LEU A 203 -0.63 5.74 -21.32
N SER A 204 -0.85 5.11 -22.47
CA SER A 204 -1.57 3.84 -22.57
C SER A 204 -0.79 2.88 -23.46
N ASN A 205 -0.62 1.65 -22.99
CA ASN A 205 0.15 0.61 -23.65
C ASN A 205 1.59 1.07 -23.96
N ASN A 206 1.91 1.30 -25.24
CA ASN A 206 3.23 1.67 -25.72
C ASN A 206 3.26 3.08 -26.34
N LYS A 207 2.31 3.96 -26.02
CA LYS A 207 2.27 5.31 -26.58
C LYS A 207 1.79 6.36 -25.59
N TYR A 208 2.42 7.53 -25.66
CA TYR A 208 1.90 8.77 -25.13
C TYR A 208 1.00 9.39 -26.18
N ALA A 209 -0.27 9.67 -25.87
CA ALA A 209 -1.24 10.12 -26.87
C ALA A 209 -2.16 11.21 -26.32
N CYS A 210 -2.62 12.07 -27.22
CA CYS A 210 -3.66 13.05 -26.93
C CYS A 210 -4.98 12.37 -26.57
N THR A 211 -5.64 12.83 -25.50
CA THR A 211 -6.99 12.36 -25.13
C THR A 211 -8.05 12.73 -26.15
N ASN A 212 -7.87 13.80 -26.93
CA ASN A 212 -8.79 14.22 -27.98
C ASN A 212 -8.49 13.51 -29.33
N TYR A 213 -8.29 12.19 -29.29
CA TYR A 213 -7.75 11.40 -30.40
C TYR A 213 -8.64 11.36 -31.66
N THR A 214 -9.92 11.72 -31.55
CA THR A 214 -10.86 11.78 -32.66
C THR A 214 -10.45 12.86 -33.66
N VAL A 215 -10.07 14.04 -33.17
CA VAL A 215 -9.67 15.21 -33.97
C VAL A 215 -8.17 15.51 -33.93
N CYS A 216 -7.43 15.04 -32.92
CA CYS A 216 -5.98 15.24 -32.78
C CYS A 216 -5.22 13.91 -32.80
N LYS A 217 -4.40 13.66 -33.82
CA LYS A 217 -3.62 12.41 -33.94
C LYS A 217 -2.23 12.46 -33.31
N PHE A 218 -1.97 13.44 -32.45
CA PHE A 218 -0.67 13.57 -31.78
C PHE A 218 -0.39 12.37 -30.88
N GLN A 219 0.74 11.71 -31.12
CA GLN A 219 1.23 10.59 -30.32
C GLN A 219 2.76 10.47 -30.38
N ILE A 220 3.32 9.87 -29.35
CA ILE A 220 4.74 9.54 -29.21
C ILE A 220 4.82 8.07 -28.79
N TYR A 221 5.51 7.23 -29.57
CA TYR A 221 5.74 5.85 -29.17
C TYR A 221 6.72 5.80 -28.00
N LYS A 222 6.43 4.95 -27.00
CA LYS A 222 7.25 4.78 -25.80
C LYS A 222 8.63 4.22 -26.12
N GLN A 223 8.78 3.51 -27.23
CA GLN A 223 10.05 2.96 -27.69
C GLN A 223 10.28 3.29 -29.16
N MET A 224 11.43 3.90 -29.46
CA MET A 224 11.83 4.29 -30.82
C MET A 224 13.34 4.15 -30.96
N LYS A 225 13.83 3.60 -32.08
CA LYS A 225 15.28 3.44 -32.37
C LYS A 225 16.06 2.80 -31.20
N GLY A 226 15.45 1.84 -30.49
CA GLY A 226 16.04 1.15 -29.35
C GLY A 226 16.20 1.99 -28.08
N TYR A 227 15.58 3.17 -28.03
CA TYR A 227 15.51 4.05 -26.87
C TYR A 227 14.10 4.06 -26.27
N ASP A 228 14.01 3.99 -24.94
CA ASP A 228 12.75 4.07 -24.21
C ASP A 228 12.47 5.53 -23.80
N ILE A 229 11.53 6.17 -24.49
CA ILE A 229 11.10 7.54 -24.22
C ILE A 229 10.37 7.58 -22.88
N THR A 230 10.93 8.35 -21.94
CA THR A 230 10.40 8.53 -20.59
C THR A 230 9.39 9.69 -20.53
N VAL A 231 8.65 9.76 -19.43
CA VAL A 231 7.75 10.89 -19.15
C VAL A 231 8.53 12.19 -19.04
N LYS A 232 9.77 12.15 -18.53
CA LYS A 232 10.65 13.32 -18.47
C LYS A 232 11.00 13.81 -19.88
N ASP A 233 11.25 12.90 -20.81
CA ASP A 233 11.52 13.25 -22.21
C ASP A 233 10.29 13.88 -22.85
N VAL A 234 9.09 13.33 -22.63
CA VAL A 234 7.83 13.93 -23.12
C VAL A 234 7.65 15.35 -22.58
N LEU A 235 7.88 15.57 -21.29
CA LEU A 235 7.79 16.90 -20.69
C LEU A 235 8.81 17.88 -21.29
N ASN A 236 10.06 17.43 -21.49
CA ASN A 236 11.10 18.25 -22.11
C ASN A 236 10.80 18.55 -23.59
N LEU A 237 10.30 17.57 -24.35
CA LEU A 237 9.89 17.73 -25.74
C LEU A 237 8.78 18.77 -25.87
N VAL A 238 7.78 18.72 -24.99
CA VAL A 238 6.66 19.69 -25.00
C VAL A 238 7.13 21.09 -24.59
N LYS A 239 8.03 21.18 -23.60
CA LYS A 239 8.49 22.46 -23.05
C LYS A 239 9.56 23.15 -23.91
N ASN A 240 10.52 22.38 -24.40
CA ASN A 240 11.76 22.89 -25.00
C ASN A 240 11.92 22.49 -26.47
N ASN A 241 10.98 21.73 -27.04
CA ASN A 241 11.11 21.08 -28.36
C ASN A 241 12.27 20.06 -28.47
N THR A 242 12.99 19.77 -27.39
CA THR A 242 14.08 18.78 -27.32
C THR A 242 14.11 18.12 -25.94
N ALA A 243 14.42 16.83 -25.90
CA ALA A 243 14.79 16.10 -24.68
C ALA A 243 16.32 15.98 -24.50
N GLY A 244 17.09 16.58 -25.41
CA GLY A 244 18.55 16.50 -25.45
C GLY A 244 19.05 15.23 -26.14
N THR A 245 20.37 14.99 -26.00
CA THR A 245 21.04 13.85 -26.60
C THR A 245 20.72 12.55 -25.87
N VAL A 246 20.26 11.54 -26.60
CA VAL A 246 19.93 10.21 -26.10
C VAL A 246 20.75 9.14 -26.82
N VAL A 247 20.96 8.01 -26.16
CA VAL A 247 21.67 6.86 -26.74
C VAL A 247 20.66 5.91 -27.37
N CYS A 248 20.70 5.82 -28.69
CA CYS A 248 19.89 4.92 -29.50
C CYS A 248 20.64 3.61 -29.79
N LYS A 249 19.91 2.59 -30.25
CA LYS A 249 20.49 1.32 -30.74
C LYS A 249 20.07 1.07 -32.19
N ASN A 250 21.03 0.67 -33.02
CA ASN A 250 20.73 0.30 -34.40
C ASN A 250 20.22 -1.15 -34.49
N MET A 251 19.91 -1.64 -35.69
CA MET A 251 19.42 -3.01 -35.88
C MET A 251 20.43 -4.09 -35.48
N LYS A 252 21.72 -3.76 -35.39
CA LYS A 252 22.79 -4.65 -34.92
C LYS A 252 23.00 -4.56 -33.40
N GLY A 253 22.27 -3.70 -32.70
CA GLY A 253 22.42 -3.46 -31.26
C GLY A 253 23.54 -2.48 -30.89
N GLU A 254 24.20 -1.85 -31.87
CA GLU A 254 25.27 -0.90 -31.63
C GLU A 254 24.70 0.46 -31.19
N ASN A 255 25.35 1.08 -30.20
CA ASN A 255 24.93 2.34 -29.65
C ASN A 255 25.37 3.53 -30.53
N TYR A 256 24.50 4.52 -30.66
CA TYR A 256 24.83 5.81 -31.27
C TYR A 256 24.01 6.93 -30.64
N SER A 257 24.57 8.14 -30.60
CA SER A 257 23.93 9.31 -29.99
C SER A 257 23.14 10.12 -31.02
N LYS A 258 21.95 10.56 -30.63
CA LYS A 258 21.09 11.46 -31.42
C LYS A 258 20.39 12.46 -30.52
N GLU A 259 20.07 13.63 -31.04
CA GLU A 259 19.22 14.57 -30.33
C GLU A 259 17.74 14.22 -30.55
N LEU A 260 16.98 14.04 -29.46
CA LEU A 260 15.56 13.72 -29.52
C LEU A 260 14.73 15.00 -29.53
N ILE A 261 14.03 15.26 -30.64
CA ILE A 261 13.35 16.54 -30.87
C ILE A 261 11.85 16.38 -31.17
N LEU A 262 11.10 17.44 -30.87
CA LEU A 262 9.73 17.66 -31.34
C LEU A 262 9.79 18.69 -32.48
N THR A 263 9.58 18.22 -33.70
CA THR A 263 9.65 19.05 -34.92
C THR A 263 8.54 20.09 -34.96
N THR A 264 8.70 21.11 -35.82
CA THR A 264 7.68 22.14 -36.08
C THR A 264 6.34 21.55 -36.54
N ASN A 265 6.38 20.43 -37.27
CA ASN A 265 5.22 19.65 -37.70
C ASN A 265 4.65 18.74 -36.61
N LYS A 266 5.04 18.93 -35.34
CA LYS A 266 4.57 18.19 -34.16
C LYS A 266 4.79 16.67 -34.26
N LYS A 267 5.90 16.27 -34.88
CA LYS A 267 6.38 14.87 -34.94
C LYS A 267 7.69 14.71 -34.18
N ILE A 268 7.91 13.51 -33.65
CA ILE A 268 9.17 13.14 -32.98
C ILE A 268 10.20 12.71 -34.01
N ASP A 269 11.43 13.19 -33.86
CA ASP A 269 12.58 12.77 -34.67
C ASP A 269 13.87 12.68 -33.85
N PHE A 270 14.87 12.01 -34.41
CA PHE A 270 16.20 11.84 -33.85
C PHE A 270 17.24 12.35 -34.86
N ILE A 271 17.79 13.52 -34.62
CA ILE A 271 18.74 14.21 -35.53
C ILE A 271 20.19 14.04 -35.10
#